data_AF-A0A2G9NAB8-F1
#
_entry.id   AF-A0A2G9NAB8-F1
#
_cell.length_a   1.000
_cell.length_b   1.000
_cell.length_c   1.000
_cell.angle_alpha   90.00
_cell.angle_beta   90.00
_cell.angle_gamma   90.00
#
_symmetry.space_group_name_H-M   'P 1'
#
loop_
_entity.id
_entity.type
_entity.pdbx_description
1 polymer ?
#
loop_
_entity_poly.entity_id
_entity_poly.type
_entity_poly.pdbx_seq_one_letter_code
_entity_poly.pdbx_strand_id
1 'polypeptide(L)'
;MAKKNELNELSLGYAGAAVSAIGMFLLGVGWNLGIYANAAMEMAKWHLLFSQSILGIFGGMIEAAIWGFIALYAIGWFYNKWA
;
A
#
# COMPACT_ATOMS: atom_id res chain seq x y z
N MET A 1 -31.40 16.12 -13.51
CA MET A 1 -30.96 15.08 -12.55
C MET A 1 -29.54 15.44 -12.13
N ALA A 2 -29.29 15.75 -10.87
CA ALA A 2 -27.94 16.09 -10.40
C ALA A 2 -27.06 14.83 -10.47
N LYS A 3 -25.91 14.94 -11.15
CA LYS A 3 -24.90 13.88 -11.21
C LYS A 3 -24.34 13.70 -9.79
N LYS A 4 -24.57 12.55 -9.15
CA LYS A 4 -23.94 12.24 -7.86
C LYS A 4 -22.43 12.18 -8.12
N ASN A 5 -21.65 13.08 -7.53
CA ASN A 5 -20.19 13.08 -7.66
C ASN A 5 -19.63 11.96 -6.79
N GLU A 6 -19.80 10.72 -7.23
CA GLU A 6 -19.27 9.54 -6.57
C GLU A 6 -17.75 9.45 -6.82
N LEU A 7 -17.01 9.04 -5.79
CA LEU A 7 -15.61 8.69 -5.95
C LEU A 7 -15.53 7.44 -6.83
N ASN A 8 -14.51 7.35 -7.68
CA ASN A 8 -14.20 6.10 -8.35
C ASN A 8 -13.39 5.23 -7.38
N GLU A 9 -14.06 4.36 -6.62
CA GLU A 9 -13.45 3.51 -5.61
C GLU A 9 -12.40 2.54 -6.20
N LEU A 10 -12.56 2.10 -7.45
CA LEU A 10 -11.58 1.26 -8.12
C LEU A 10 -10.29 2.02 -8.42
N SER A 11 -10.39 3.23 -8.98
CA SER A 11 -9.23 4.10 -9.20
C SER A 11 -8.53 4.44 -7.88
N LEU A 12 -9.29 4.66 -6.80
CA LEU A 12 -8.76 4.93 -5.48
C LEU A 12 -8.01 3.70 -4.92
N GLY A 13 -8.59 2.50 -5.06
CA GLY A 13 -7.93 1.24 -4.72
C GLY A 13 -6.63 1.04 -5.49
N TYR A 14 -6.62 1.21 -6.82
CA TYR A 14 -5.41 1.07 -7.63
C TYR A 14 -4.33 2.09 -7.27
N ALA A 15 -4.71 3.33 -6.98
CA ALA A 15 -3.78 4.33 -6.47
C ALA A 15 -3.18 3.90 -5.12
N GLY A 16 -4.01 3.39 -4.20
CA GLY A 16 -3.56 2.85 -2.92
C GLY A 16 -2.59 1.68 -3.08
N ALA A 17 -2.88 0.78 -4.01
CA ALA A 17 -2.01 -0.34 -4.32
C ALA A 17 -0.64 0.13 -4.81
N ALA A 18 -0.61 1.05 -5.78
CA ALA A 18 0.61 1.56 -6.38
C ALA A 18 1.47 2.33 -5.37
N VAL A 19 0.86 3.25 -4.61
CA VAL A 19 1.57 4.03 -3.57
C VAL A 19 2.14 3.11 -2.49
N SER A 20 1.36 2.12 -2.05
CA SER A 20 1.82 1.16 -1.03
C SER A 20 2.98 0.31 -1.53
N ALA A 21 2.90 -0.20 -2.77
CA ALA A 21 3.98 -0.97 -3.38
C ALA A 21 5.27 -0.14 -3.55
N ILE A 22 5.14 1.10 -4.04
CA ILE A 22 6.29 2.01 -4.18
C ILE A 22 6.90 2.33 -2.81
N GLY A 23 6.06 2.56 -1.78
CA GLY A 23 6.52 2.78 -0.41
C GLY A 23 7.34 1.61 0.13
N MET A 24 6.87 0.38 -0.07
CA MET A 24 7.60 -0.83 0.33
C MET A 24 8.90 -1.00 -0.43
N PHE A 25 8.91 -0.69 -1.73
CA PHE A 25 10.14 -0.72 -2.53
C PHE A 25 11.18 0.29 -2.01
N LEU A 26 10.76 1.54 -1.77
CA LEU A 26 11.64 2.58 -1.26
C LEU A 26 12.18 2.24 0.14
N LEU A 27 11.35 1.67 1.02
CA LEU A 27 11.80 1.20 2.33
C LEU A 27 12.77 0.03 2.22
N GLY A 28 12.53 -0.92 1.30
CA GLY A 28 13.43 -2.05 1.05
C GLY A 28 14.80 -1.60 0.53
N VAL A 29 14.82 -0.67 -0.42
CA VAL A 29 16.06 -0.07 -0.94
C VAL A 29 16.75 0.74 0.15
N GLY A 30 16.02 1.59 0.88
CA GLY A 30 16.55 2.36 2.01
C GLY A 30 17.20 1.47 3.06
N TRP A 31 16.54 0.36 3.42
CA TRP A 31 17.06 -0.61 4.38
C TRP A 31 18.39 -1.24 3.93
N ASN A 32 18.52 -1.56 2.64
CA ASN A 32 19.78 -2.06 2.08
C ASN A 32 20.90 -1.01 2.07
N LEU A 33 20.56 0.28 2.02
CA LEU A 33 21.51 1.40 2.11
C LEU A 33 21.77 1.85 3.56
N GLY A 34 21.13 1.24 4.56
CA GLY A 34 21.21 1.65 5.97
C GLY A 34 20.42 2.91 6.31
N ILE A 35 19.59 3.42 5.39
CA ILE A 35 18.74 4.59 5.56
C ILE A 35 17.35 4.12 6.01
N TYR A 36 16.75 4.76 7.02
CA TYR A 36 15.45 4.38 7.57
C TYR A 36 15.36 2.91 8.07
N ALA A 37 16.48 2.32 8.49
CA ALA A 37 16.55 0.93 8.94
C ALA A 37 15.53 0.60 10.04
N ASN A 38 15.32 1.52 11.00
CA ASN A 38 14.31 1.34 12.05
C ASN A 38 12.88 1.24 11.48
N ALA A 39 12.53 2.09 10.51
CA ALA A 39 11.22 2.03 9.88
C ALA A 39 11.04 0.73 9.08
N ALA A 40 12.07 0.30 8.36
CA ALA A 40 12.02 -0.96 7.61
C ALA A 40 11.94 -2.20 8.52
N MET A 41 12.64 -2.19 9.66
CA MET A 41 12.55 -3.25 10.67
C MET A 41 11.14 -3.33 11.28
N GLU A 42 10.52 -2.20 11.59
CA GLU A 42 9.12 -2.21 12.02
C GLU A 42 8.24 -2.77 10.90
N MET A 43 8.37 -2.29 9.66
CA MET A 43 7.57 -2.82 8.54
C MET A 43 7.72 -4.33 8.32
N ALA A 44 8.91 -4.90 8.56
CA ALA A 44 9.13 -6.34 8.49
C ALA A 44 8.37 -7.15 9.57
N LYS A 45 7.93 -6.50 10.66
CA LYS A 45 7.05 -7.13 11.65
C LYS A 45 5.58 -7.09 11.24
N TRP A 46 5.19 -6.09 10.45
CA TRP A 46 3.79 -5.87 10.04
C TRP A 46 3.46 -6.58 8.73
N HIS A 47 4.46 -6.87 7.90
CA HIS A 47 4.33 -7.56 6.62
C HIS A 47 4.96 -8.94 6.69
N LEU A 48 4.15 -9.97 6.45
CA LEU A 48 4.56 -11.37 6.55
C LEU A 48 5.65 -11.73 5.54
N LEU A 49 5.61 -11.10 4.37
CA LEU A 49 6.52 -11.41 3.25
C LEU A 49 7.69 -10.43 3.13
N PHE A 50 7.70 -9.33 3.90
CA PHE A 50 8.73 -8.31 3.79
C PHE A 50 9.99 -8.68 4.57
N SER A 51 11.13 -8.67 3.89
CA SER A 51 12.45 -8.82 4.50
C SER A 51 13.49 -8.04 3.71
N GLN A 52 14.70 -7.91 4.25
CA GLN A 52 15.81 -7.18 3.61
C GLN A 52 16.28 -7.82 2.29
N SER A 53 15.93 -9.08 2.04
CA SER A 53 16.26 -9.79 0.80
C SER A 53 15.48 -9.24 -0.40
N ILE A 54 16.05 -9.36 -1.61
CA ILE A 54 15.38 -8.91 -2.85
C ILE A 54 14.00 -9.55 -3.00
N LEU A 55 13.88 -10.87 -2.78
CA LEU A 55 12.60 -11.58 -2.85
C LEU A 55 11.62 -11.11 -1.77
N GLY A 56 12.12 -10.80 -0.57
CA GLY A 56 11.30 -10.24 0.51
C GLY A 56 10.76 -8.84 0.18
N ILE A 57 11.55 -8.00 -0.48
CA ILE A 57 11.08 -6.68 -0.94
C ILE A 57 9.94 -6.86 -1.94
N PHE A 58 10.12 -7.73 -2.95
CA PHE A 58 9.04 -8.03 -3.91
C PHE A 58 7.81 -8.63 -3.23
N GLY A 59 7.98 -9.54 -2.27
CA GLY A 59 6.89 -10.10 -1.47
C GLY A 59 6.12 -9.03 -0.71
N GLY A 60 6.84 -8.14 -0.01
CA GLY A 60 6.26 -7.01 0.71
C GLY A 60 5.56 -5.99 -0.21
N MET A 61 6.08 -5.75 -1.42
CA MET A 61 5.42 -4.91 -2.42
C MET A 61 4.05 -5.46 -2.81
N ILE A 62 3.96 -6.76 -3.08
CA ILE A 62 2.71 -7.42 -3.46
C ILE A 62 1.73 -7.40 -2.30
N GLU A 63 2.19 -7.79 -1.10
CA GLU A 63 1.36 -7.78 0.11
C GLU A 63 0.80 -6.39 0.41
N ALA A 64 1.65 -5.36 0.39
CA ALA A 64 1.22 -3.99 0.62
C ALA A 64 0.32 -3.44 -0.49
N ALA A 65 0.52 -3.85 -1.75
CA ALA A 65 -0.37 -3.47 -2.84
C ALA A 65 -1.79 -3.99 -2.61
N ILE A 66 -1.91 -5.25 -2.19
CA ILE A 66 -3.21 -5.89 -1.91
C ILE A 66 -3.90 -5.18 -0.74
N TRP A 67 -3.19 -4.99 0.37
CA TRP A 67 -3.77 -4.31 1.55
C TRP A 67 -4.11 -2.85 1.27
N GLY A 68 -3.24 -2.12 0.57
CA GLY A 68 -3.47 -0.74 0.15
C GLY A 68 -4.68 -0.61 -0.77
N PHE A 69 -4.85 -1.54 -1.71
CA PHE A 69 -6.04 -1.61 -2.55
C PHE A 69 -7.29 -1.79 -1.72
N ILE A 70 -7.32 -2.82 -0.87
CA ILE A 70 -8.50 -3.18 -0.06
C ILE A 70 -8.90 -2.01 0.84
N ALA A 71 -7.93 -1.40 1.54
CA ALA A 71 -8.19 -0.29 2.45
C ALA A 71 -8.78 0.91 1.72
N LEU A 72 -8.15 1.38 0.64
CA LEU A 72 -8.61 2.56 -0.07
C LEU A 72 -9.89 2.32 -0.89
N TYR A 73 -10.06 1.14 -1.46
CA TYR A 73 -11.32 0.73 -2.07
C TYR A 73 -12.45 0.75 -1.05
N ALA A 74 -12.25 0.16 0.13
CA ALA A 74 -13.25 0.13 1.18
C ALA A 74 -13.62 1.54 1.66
N ILE A 75 -12.65 2.45 1.76
CA ILE A 75 -12.89 3.87 2.08
C ILE A 75 -13.73 4.54 0.98
N GLY A 76 -13.37 4.35 -0.30
CA GLY A 76 -14.14 4.91 -1.42
C GLY A 76 -15.58 4.41 -1.47
N TRP A 77 -15.75 3.09 -1.29
CA TRP A 77 -17.07 2.46 -1.20
C TRP A 77 -17.88 2.98 -0.02
N PHE A 78 -17.27 3.07 1.18
CA PHE A 78 -17.93 3.59 2.36
C PHE A 78 -18.34 5.06 2.14
N TYR A 79 -17.45 5.89 1.60
CA TYR A 79 -17.76 7.28 1.26
C TYR A 79 -18.97 7.37 0.32
N ASN A 80 -19.00 6.61 -0.78
CA ASN A 80 -20.11 6.63 -1.72
C ASN A 80 -21.44 6.16 -1.11
N LYS A 81 -21.38 5.21 -0.16
CA LYS A 81 -22.56 4.68 0.53
C LYS A 81 -23.17 5.66 1.53
N TRP A 82 -22.35 6.49 2.17
CA TRP A 82 -22.77 7.35 3.28
C TRP A 82 -22.72 8.87 2.98
N ALA A 83 -22.24 9.27 1.81
CA ALA A 83 -22.29 10.64 1.27
C ALA A 83 -23.51 10.86 0.36
#